data_AF-A0A1M5QVV0-F1
#
_entry.id   AF-A0A1M5QVV0-F1
#
_cell.length_a   1.000
_cell.length_b   1.000
_cell.length_c   1.000
_cell.angle_alpha   90.00
_cell.angle_beta   90.00
_cell.angle_gamma   90.00
#
_symmetry.space_group_name_H-M   'P 1'
#
loop_
_entity.id
_entity.type
_entity.pdbx_description
1 polymer ?
#
loop_
_entity_poly.entity_id
_entity_poly.type
_entity_poly.pdbx_seq_one_letter_code
_entity_poly.pdbx_strand_id
1 'polypeptide(L)'
;MLELMQQIVNGLSLGAIYALIALGYTMVYGIIKLINFAHGDVMMVGAYVGFFSVSMLGTNIVVAMIFAMLACALLGVIIEKVAYKPLRRATRIAALITAIGVSLFLEYTTIFFLTPQQRIFPQGTFPVQDYSLAGISVSNKDIFIFISAILLMVILQFIVKNTKTGKAMRAVSEDKDAAVLMGINVDNTISVTFAIGSALAAAAGVMIGVYYNTINPLMGILPGLKAFVAAVLGGIGIIPGAMVGGFILGILETLVSGYGNSLYRDAVAFGILILILLIKPTGIFGKNTGEKV
;
A
#
# COMPACT_ATOMS: atom_id res chain seq x y z
N MET A 1 16.99 23.30 -12.88
CA MET A 1 15.59 23.13 -13.38
C MET A 1 15.34 21.71 -13.89
N LEU A 2 16.22 21.15 -14.72
CA LEU A 2 16.13 19.76 -15.19
C LEU A 2 16.17 18.73 -14.04
N GLU A 3 17.06 18.90 -13.07
CA GLU A 3 17.12 18.01 -11.89
C GLU A 3 15.80 18.01 -11.09
N LEU A 4 15.20 19.18 -10.88
CA LEU A 4 13.91 19.28 -10.20
C LEU A 4 12.82 18.51 -10.94
N MET A 5 12.74 18.70 -12.27
CA MET A 5 11.76 17.98 -13.10
C MET A 5 12.00 16.47 -13.10
N GLN A 6 13.26 16.02 -13.16
CA GLN A 6 13.63 14.61 -13.06
C GLN A 6 13.19 14.00 -11.72
N GLN A 7 13.44 14.70 -10.61
CA GLN A 7 13.04 14.20 -9.29
C GLN A 7 11.53 14.18 -9.08
N ILE A 8 10.79 15.10 -9.69
CA ILE A 8 9.33 15.06 -9.71
C ILE A 8 8.86 13.80 -10.45
N VAL A 9 9.42 13.48 -11.62
CA VAL A 9 9.05 12.28 -12.37
C VAL A 9 9.38 11.00 -11.58
N ASN A 10 10.59 10.90 -11.02
CA ASN A 10 10.97 9.77 -10.15
C ASN A 10 10.03 9.67 -8.93
N GLY A 11 9.65 10.82 -8.38
CA GLY A 11 8.76 10.95 -7.23
C GLY A 11 7.33 10.51 -7.53
N LEU A 12 6.86 10.68 -8.77
CA LEU A 12 5.56 10.18 -9.21
C LEU A 12 5.53 8.65 -9.23
N SER A 13 6.59 7.99 -9.73
CA SER A 13 6.69 6.52 -9.69
C SER A 13 6.68 5.99 -8.26
N LEU A 14 7.56 6.54 -7.41
CA LEU A 14 7.66 6.11 -6.01
C LEU A 14 6.39 6.43 -5.22
N GLY A 15 5.83 7.61 -5.43
CA GLY A 15 4.59 8.05 -4.80
C GLY A 15 3.38 7.23 -5.23
N ALA A 16 3.34 6.76 -6.47
CA ALA A 16 2.30 5.86 -6.96
C ALA A 16 2.31 4.51 -6.20
N ILE A 17 3.49 3.95 -5.94
CA ILE A 17 3.66 2.75 -5.12
C ILE A 17 3.16 3.00 -3.69
N TYR A 18 3.62 4.08 -3.05
CA TYR A 18 3.18 4.42 -1.69
C TYR A 18 1.67 4.68 -1.61
N ALA A 19 1.09 5.31 -2.62
CA ALA A 19 -0.34 5.56 -2.70
C ALA A 19 -1.13 4.24 -2.76
N LEU A 20 -0.69 3.22 -3.52
CA LEU A 20 -1.35 1.91 -3.53
C LEU A 20 -1.32 1.21 -2.17
N ILE A 21 -0.18 1.26 -1.48
CA ILE A 21 -0.05 0.67 -0.13
C ILE A 21 -0.89 1.48 0.88
N ALA A 22 -0.84 2.80 0.80
CA ALA A 22 -1.60 3.72 1.67
C ALA A 22 -3.11 3.54 1.48
N LEU A 23 -3.56 3.25 0.27
CA LEU A 23 -4.96 2.92 -0.02
C LEU A 23 -5.41 1.65 0.70
N GLY A 24 -4.59 0.60 0.71
CA GLY A 24 -4.88 -0.62 1.46
C GLY A 24 -4.99 -0.37 2.97
N TYR A 25 -4.05 0.39 3.55
CA TYR A 25 -4.14 0.85 4.95
C TYR A 25 -5.43 1.63 5.22
N THR A 26 -5.75 2.58 4.34
CA THR A 26 -6.89 3.47 4.46
C THR A 26 -8.20 2.70 4.41
N MET A 27 -8.33 1.71 3.52
CA MET A 27 -9.53 0.90 3.42
C MET A 27 -9.77 0.04 4.65
N VAL A 28 -8.73 -0.67 5.09
CA VAL A 28 -8.83 -1.53 6.27
C VAL A 28 -9.12 -0.66 7.50
N TYR A 29 -8.33 0.38 7.73
CA TYR A 29 -8.54 1.28 8.86
C TYR A 29 -9.90 1.98 8.81
N GLY A 30 -10.35 2.43 7.64
CA GLY A 30 -11.64 3.11 7.48
C GLY A 30 -12.82 2.27 7.96
N ILE A 31 -12.75 0.94 7.79
CA ILE A 31 -13.82 0.03 8.20
C ILE A 31 -13.60 -0.49 9.62
N ILE A 32 -12.42 -1.03 9.95
CA ILE A 32 -12.21 -1.67 11.26
C ILE A 32 -11.72 -0.71 12.35
N LYS A 33 -11.21 0.47 11.99
CA LYS A 33 -10.55 1.44 12.89
C LYS A 33 -9.38 0.84 13.68
N LEU A 34 -8.71 -0.16 13.08
CA LEU A 34 -7.52 -0.83 13.61
C LEU A 34 -6.40 -0.71 12.57
N ILE A 35 -5.19 -0.48 13.06
CA ILE A 35 -4.00 -0.38 12.21
C ILE A 35 -3.49 -1.79 11.93
N ASN A 36 -3.30 -2.12 10.66
CA ASN A 36 -2.77 -3.42 10.22
C ASN A 36 -1.29 -3.30 9.82
N PHE A 37 -0.37 -3.46 10.76
CA PHE A 37 1.07 -3.42 10.46
C PHE A 37 1.54 -4.55 9.53
N ALA A 38 0.87 -5.71 9.54
CA ALA A 38 1.19 -6.82 8.64
C ALA A 38 0.90 -6.51 7.15
N HIS A 39 0.26 -5.39 6.85
CA HIS A 39 -0.05 -5.00 5.46
C HIS A 39 1.21 -4.79 4.60
N GLY A 40 2.28 -4.25 5.19
CA GLY A 40 3.59 -4.15 4.54
C GLY A 40 4.17 -5.53 4.18
N ASP A 41 3.93 -6.53 5.02
CA ASP A 41 4.45 -7.88 4.76
C ASP A 41 3.58 -8.65 3.78
N VAL A 42 2.29 -8.31 3.67
CA VAL A 42 1.44 -8.79 2.55
C VAL A 42 1.95 -8.24 1.21
N MET A 43 2.43 -6.98 1.18
CA MET A 43 3.12 -6.43 0.02
C MET A 43 4.43 -7.19 -0.27
N MET A 44 5.22 -7.53 0.76
CA MET A 44 6.41 -8.37 0.62
C MET A 44 6.06 -9.74 0.01
N VAL A 45 5.06 -10.44 0.55
CA VAL A 45 4.61 -11.73 0.00
C VAL A 45 4.17 -11.58 -1.45
N GLY A 46 3.45 -10.50 -1.79
CA GLY A 46 3.06 -10.19 -3.17
C GLY A 46 4.24 -10.04 -4.11
N ALA A 47 5.33 -9.42 -3.66
CA ALA A 47 6.56 -9.31 -4.44
C ALA A 47 7.21 -10.67 -4.70
N TYR A 48 7.24 -11.55 -3.69
CA TYR A 48 7.73 -12.92 -3.85
C TYR A 48 6.85 -13.76 -4.78
N VAL A 49 5.54 -13.66 -4.65
CA VAL A 49 4.60 -14.35 -5.55
C VAL A 49 4.79 -13.88 -6.99
N GLY A 50 4.92 -12.57 -7.21
CA GLY A 50 5.23 -12.01 -8.53
C GLY A 50 6.59 -12.49 -9.05
N PHE A 51 7.62 -12.49 -8.21
CA PHE A 51 8.94 -13.00 -8.55
C PHE A 51 8.91 -14.46 -9.00
N PHE A 52 8.23 -15.35 -8.27
CA PHE A 52 8.14 -16.76 -8.65
C PHE A 52 7.28 -16.97 -9.90
N SER A 53 6.20 -16.21 -10.05
CA SER A 53 5.37 -16.26 -11.26
C SER A 53 6.21 -15.97 -12.50
N VAL A 54 7.03 -14.92 -12.45
CA VAL A 54 7.96 -14.59 -13.53
C VAL A 54 9.04 -15.65 -13.69
N SER A 55 9.74 -16.01 -12.61
CA SER A 55 10.94 -16.86 -12.66
C SER A 55 10.64 -18.29 -13.09
N MET A 56 9.52 -18.87 -12.64
CA MET A 56 9.20 -20.28 -12.84
C MET A 56 8.25 -20.50 -14.02
N LEU A 57 7.28 -19.60 -14.23
CA LEU A 57 6.26 -19.77 -15.28
C LEU A 57 6.63 -19.01 -16.56
N GLY A 58 7.67 -18.16 -16.54
CA GLY A 58 8.05 -17.33 -17.68
C GLY A 58 6.97 -16.31 -18.09
N THR A 59 6.04 -15.99 -17.17
CA THR A 59 4.92 -15.10 -17.46
C THR A 59 5.34 -13.64 -17.54
N ASN A 60 4.62 -12.84 -18.32
CA ASN A 60 4.77 -11.37 -18.34
C ASN A 60 4.48 -10.77 -16.95
N ILE A 61 5.15 -9.66 -16.62
CA ILE A 61 4.97 -8.90 -15.37
C ILE A 61 3.51 -8.58 -15.04
N VAL A 62 2.67 -8.30 -16.06
CA VAL A 62 1.25 -8.01 -15.86
C VAL A 62 0.51 -9.22 -15.31
N VAL A 63 0.78 -10.40 -15.87
CA VAL A 63 0.17 -11.67 -15.42
C VAL A 63 0.69 -12.02 -14.03
N ALA A 64 1.98 -11.83 -13.77
CA ALA A 64 2.57 -12.03 -12.45
C ALA A 64 1.96 -11.10 -11.40
N MET A 65 1.68 -9.83 -11.76
CA MET A 65 0.99 -8.89 -10.89
C MET A 65 -0.44 -9.35 -10.58
N ILE A 66 -1.20 -9.80 -11.58
CA ILE A 66 -2.56 -10.34 -11.35
C ILE A 66 -2.52 -11.57 -10.44
N PHE A 67 -1.57 -12.49 -10.67
CA PHE A 67 -1.42 -13.67 -9.83
C PHE A 67 -1.06 -13.30 -8.39
N ALA A 68 -0.13 -12.37 -8.19
CA ALA A 68 0.21 -11.82 -6.88
C ALA A 68 -1.00 -11.17 -6.20
N MET A 69 -1.80 -10.38 -6.94
CA MET A 69 -3.02 -9.77 -6.44
C MET A 69 -4.03 -10.82 -5.95
N LEU A 70 -4.26 -11.89 -6.71
CA LEU A 70 -5.19 -12.96 -6.34
C LEU A 70 -4.70 -13.76 -5.13
N ALA A 71 -3.41 -14.14 -5.12
CA ALA A 71 -2.81 -14.87 -4.01
C ALA A 71 -2.86 -14.05 -2.71
N CYS A 72 -2.50 -12.77 -2.76
CA CYS A 72 -2.54 -11.91 -1.59
C CYS A 72 -3.96 -11.49 -1.21
N ALA A 73 -4.92 -11.42 -2.14
CA ALA A 73 -6.33 -11.25 -1.79
C ALA A 73 -6.81 -12.41 -0.90
N LEU A 74 -6.47 -13.65 -1.27
CA LEU A 74 -6.76 -14.82 -0.46
C LEU A 74 -6.03 -14.78 0.89
N LEU A 75 -4.74 -14.47 0.89
CA LEU A 75 -3.95 -14.32 2.11
C LEU A 75 -4.53 -13.27 3.05
N GLY A 76 -4.96 -12.12 2.50
CA GLY A 76 -5.60 -11.05 3.25
C GLY A 76 -6.89 -11.50 3.94
N VAL A 77 -7.71 -12.29 3.26
CA VAL A 77 -8.93 -12.89 3.86
C VAL A 77 -8.56 -13.90 4.94
N ILE A 78 -7.50 -14.69 4.76
CA ILE A 78 -7.03 -15.64 5.78
C ILE A 78 -6.55 -14.89 7.03
N ILE A 79 -5.71 -13.87 6.85
CA ILE A 79 -5.22 -13.01 7.94
C ILE A 79 -6.40 -12.36 8.66
N GLU A 80 -7.38 -11.83 7.91
CA GLU A 80 -8.58 -11.24 8.48
C GLU A 80 -9.35 -12.24 9.35
N LYS A 81 -9.65 -13.43 8.83
CA LYS A 81 -10.46 -14.44 9.53
C LYS A 81 -9.74 -15.05 10.74
N VAL A 82 -8.44 -15.28 10.63
CA VAL A 82 -7.67 -15.99 11.66
C VAL A 82 -7.15 -15.03 12.73
N ALA A 83 -6.62 -13.87 12.32
CA ALA A 83 -5.94 -12.96 13.24
C ALA A 83 -6.86 -11.82 13.71
N TYR A 84 -7.61 -11.18 12.80
CA TYR A 84 -8.35 -9.95 13.14
C TYR A 84 -9.78 -10.21 13.60
N LYS A 85 -10.51 -11.15 12.98
CA LYS A 85 -11.90 -11.45 13.31
C LYS A 85 -12.11 -11.83 14.77
N PRO A 86 -11.26 -12.66 15.41
CA PRO A 86 -11.40 -12.99 16.83
C PRO A 86 -11.20 -11.77 17.75
N LEU A 87 -10.44 -10.77 17.30
CA LEU A 87 -10.03 -9.62 18.10
C LEU A 87 -10.90 -8.39 17.91
N ARG A 88 -11.98 -8.47 17.14
CA ARG A 88 -12.86 -7.31 16.88
C ARG A 88 -13.50 -6.71 18.13
N ARG A 89 -13.63 -7.51 19.20
CA ARG A 89 -14.12 -7.07 20.52
C ARG A 89 -13.01 -6.89 21.57
N ALA A 90 -11.76 -7.16 21.20
CA ALA A 90 -10.62 -7.02 22.09
C ALA A 90 -10.14 -5.56 22.16
N THR A 91 -9.18 -5.29 23.05
CA THR A 91 -8.57 -3.96 23.15
C THR A 91 -7.77 -3.63 21.89
N ARG A 92 -7.63 -2.34 21.57
CA ARG A 92 -6.83 -1.88 20.42
C ARG A 92 -5.37 -2.35 20.51
N ILE A 93 -4.84 -2.47 21.72
CA ILE A 93 -3.48 -2.96 21.99
C ILE A 93 -3.36 -4.44 21.57
N ALA A 94 -4.34 -5.29 21.91
CA ALA A 94 -4.33 -6.69 21.51
C ALA A 94 -4.33 -6.86 19.98
N ALA A 95 -5.09 -6.02 19.27
CA ALA A 95 -5.08 -5.99 17.81
C ALA A 95 -3.73 -5.55 17.23
N LEU A 96 -3.05 -4.57 17.86
CA LEU A 96 -1.72 -4.13 17.45
C LEU A 96 -0.66 -5.21 17.66
N ILE A 97 -0.65 -5.87 18.82
CA ILE A 97 0.25 -7.00 19.12
C ILE A 97 0.05 -8.12 18.09
N THR A 98 -1.20 -8.40 17.75
CA THR A 98 -1.51 -9.43 16.75
C THR A 98 -1.07 -9.03 15.34
N ALA A 99 -1.22 -7.76 14.98
CA ALA A 99 -0.71 -7.25 13.70
C ALA A 99 0.81 -7.44 13.58
N ILE A 100 1.55 -7.14 14.66
CA ILE A 100 3.00 -7.38 14.74
C ILE A 100 3.30 -8.88 14.68
N GLY A 101 2.52 -9.70 15.39
CA GLY A 101 2.68 -11.16 15.36
C GLY A 101 2.49 -11.75 13.96
N VAL A 102 1.48 -11.30 13.21
CA VAL A 102 1.26 -11.71 11.81
C VAL A 102 2.40 -11.22 10.91
N SER A 103 2.86 -9.97 11.11
CA SER A 103 3.99 -9.39 10.38
C SER A 103 5.23 -10.27 10.51
N LEU A 104 5.68 -10.53 11.74
CA LEU A 104 6.82 -11.41 12.03
C LEU A 104 6.58 -12.84 11.51
N PHE A 105 5.36 -13.36 11.64
CA PHE A 105 5.03 -14.68 11.12
C PHE A 105 5.24 -14.75 9.60
N LEU A 106 4.79 -13.75 8.84
CA LEU A 106 4.99 -13.71 7.39
C LEU A 106 6.48 -13.55 7.02
N GLU A 107 7.20 -12.65 7.68
CA GLU A 107 8.64 -12.43 7.45
C GLU A 107 9.45 -13.72 7.72
N TYR A 108 9.33 -14.31 8.91
CA TYR A 108 10.12 -15.47 9.29
C TYR A 108 9.69 -16.75 8.58
N THR A 109 8.41 -16.89 8.20
CA THR A 109 7.98 -17.99 7.31
C THR A 109 8.64 -17.85 5.94
N THR A 110 8.71 -16.62 5.42
CA THR A 110 9.38 -16.34 4.14
C THR A 110 10.88 -16.63 4.24
N ILE A 111 11.54 -16.22 5.32
CA ILE A 111 12.96 -16.54 5.57
C ILE A 111 13.17 -18.06 5.67
N PHE A 112 12.30 -18.78 6.36
CA PHE A 112 12.40 -20.23 6.53
C PHE A 112 12.36 -20.97 5.19
N PHE A 113 11.44 -20.61 4.29
CA PHE A 113 11.31 -21.26 2.99
C PHE A 113 12.29 -20.73 1.93
N LEU A 114 12.62 -19.44 1.97
CA LEU A 114 13.29 -18.74 0.86
C LEU A 114 14.69 -18.21 1.20
N THR A 115 15.14 -18.41 2.45
CA THR A 115 16.45 -17.95 2.97
C THR A 115 16.48 -16.41 3.09
N PRO A 116 17.26 -15.80 4.02
CA PRO A 116 17.24 -14.34 4.23
C PRO A 116 17.91 -13.53 3.12
N GLN A 117 18.54 -14.19 2.14
CA GLN A 117 19.28 -13.53 1.08
C GLN A 117 18.34 -12.76 0.15
N GLN A 118 18.81 -11.57 -0.20
CA GLN A 118 18.21 -10.74 -1.22
C GLN A 118 18.22 -11.48 -2.58
N ARG A 119 17.09 -11.46 -3.28
CA ARG A 119 16.94 -12.03 -4.62
C ARG A 119 16.84 -10.90 -5.64
N ILE A 120 17.52 -11.07 -6.76
CA ILE A 120 17.48 -10.13 -7.90
C ILE A 120 16.30 -10.51 -8.77
N PHE A 121 15.48 -9.53 -9.13
CA PHE A 121 14.31 -9.79 -9.99
C PHE A 121 14.79 -10.28 -11.38
N PRO A 122 14.14 -11.27 -12.02
CA PRO A 122 14.71 -11.92 -13.20
C PRO A 122 14.94 -10.92 -14.35
N GLN A 123 16.17 -10.89 -14.85
CA GLN A 123 16.56 -10.04 -15.98
C GLN A 123 15.84 -10.50 -17.26
N GLY A 124 15.30 -9.56 -18.03
CA GLY A 124 14.53 -9.86 -19.26
C GLY A 124 13.01 -9.90 -19.10
N THR A 125 12.49 -9.90 -17.88
CA THR A 125 11.03 -9.77 -17.59
C THR A 125 10.46 -8.45 -18.10
N PHE A 126 11.31 -7.43 -18.08
CA PHE A 126 10.99 -6.09 -18.53
C PHE A 126 12.21 -5.55 -19.26
N PRO A 127 12.17 -5.39 -20.61
CA PRO A 127 13.31 -4.87 -21.35
C PRO A 127 13.47 -3.40 -20.99
N VAL A 128 14.42 -3.06 -20.13
CA VAL A 128 14.59 -1.67 -19.67
C VAL A 128 14.97 -0.80 -20.87
N GLN A 129 14.09 0.16 -21.18
CA GLN A 129 14.32 1.17 -22.20
C GLN A 129 14.10 2.53 -21.56
N ASP A 130 15.10 3.39 -21.72
CA ASP A 130 15.05 4.76 -21.22
C ASP A 130 14.72 5.70 -22.37
N TYR A 131 13.68 6.50 -22.19
CA TYR A 131 13.25 7.52 -23.12
C TYR A 131 13.71 8.88 -22.61
N SER A 132 14.59 9.54 -23.37
CA SER A 132 14.99 10.92 -23.09
C SER A 132 14.06 11.90 -23.81
N LEU A 133 13.19 12.61 -23.08
CA LEU A 133 12.44 13.75 -23.62
C LEU A 133 12.97 15.04 -22.99
N ALA A 134 13.48 15.95 -23.82
CA ALA A 134 13.91 17.29 -23.39
C ALA A 134 14.87 17.33 -22.17
N GLY A 135 15.76 16.34 -22.06
CA GLY A 135 16.73 16.23 -20.96
C GLY A 135 16.21 15.51 -19.71
N ILE A 136 14.98 15.00 -19.72
CA ILE A 136 14.40 14.15 -18.67
C ILE A 136 14.46 12.70 -19.16
N SER A 137 15.02 11.80 -18.35
CA SER A 137 15.04 10.36 -18.63
C SER A 137 13.86 9.68 -17.93
N VAL A 138 13.02 9.02 -18.71
CA VAL A 138 11.89 8.23 -18.20
C VAL A 138 12.07 6.80 -18.64
N SER A 139 12.20 5.89 -17.68
CA SER A 139 12.32 4.48 -17.98
C SER A 139 10.93 3.87 -18.21
N ASN A 140 10.84 2.86 -19.07
CA ASN A 140 9.58 2.16 -19.29
C ASN A 140 9.02 1.52 -18.00
N LYS A 141 9.88 1.18 -17.02
CA LYS A 141 9.45 0.69 -15.70
C LYS A 141 8.66 1.76 -14.94
N ASP A 142 9.06 3.03 -15.04
CA ASP A 142 8.40 4.16 -14.38
C ASP A 142 7.01 4.38 -14.98
N ILE A 143 6.92 4.29 -16.32
CA ILE A 143 5.66 4.36 -17.05
C ILE A 143 4.74 3.21 -16.62
N PHE A 144 5.25 1.99 -16.54
CA PHE A 144 4.47 0.82 -16.11
C PHE A 144 3.93 0.99 -14.68
N ILE A 145 4.79 1.41 -13.73
CA ILE A 145 4.41 1.63 -12.33
C ILE A 145 3.33 2.71 -12.25
N PHE A 146 3.56 3.87 -12.87
CA PHE A 146 2.66 5.00 -12.80
C PHE A 146 1.29 4.67 -13.42
N ILE A 147 1.27 4.14 -14.65
CA ILE A 147 0.02 3.80 -15.36
C ILE A 147 -0.75 2.71 -14.60
N SER A 148 -0.08 1.63 -14.19
CA SER A 148 -0.73 0.52 -13.49
C SER A 148 -1.30 0.98 -12.15
N ALA A 149 -0.58 1.82 -11.41
CA ALA A 149 -1.05 2.36 -10.15
C ALA A 149 -2.26 3.28 -10.33
N ILE A 150 -2.21 4.23 -11.28
CA ILE A 150 -3.37 5.09 -11.58
C ILE A 150 -4.58 4.25 -12.00
N LEU A 151 -4.38 3.24 -12.85
CA LEU A 151 -5.45 2.33 -13.26
C LEU A 151 -6.08 1.62 -12.06
N LEU A 152 -5.26 1.05 -11.17
CA LEU A 152 -5.73 0.35 -9.96
C LEU A 152 -6.44 1.30 -8.99
N MET A 153 -5.97 2.54 -8.84
CA MET A 153 -6.63 3.56 -8.03
C MET A 153 -7.99 3.95 -8.60
N VAL A 154 -8.09 4.12 -9.92
CA VAL A 154 -9.37 4.41 -10.61
C VAL A 154 -10.34 3.25 -10.45
N ILE A 155 -9.87 2.01 -10.64
CA ILE A 155 -10.67 0.79 -10.43
C ILE A 155 -11.18 0.74 -8.99
N LEU A 156 -10.30 0.96 -8.01
CA LEU A 156 -10.69 0.99 -6.60
C LEU A 156 -11.75 2.07 -6.34
N GLN A 157 -11.51 3.27 -6.85
CA GLN A 157 -12.40 4.41 -6.66
C GLN A 157 -13.80 4.12 -7.23
N PHE A 158 -13.86 3.47 -8.40
CA PHE A 158 -15.09 3.00 -9.02
C PHE A 158 -15.76 1.91 -8.17
N ILE A 159 -15.01 0.92 -7.69
CA ILE A 159 -15.55 -0.13 -6.80
C ILE A 159 -16.21 0.51 -5.58
N VAL A 160 -15.52 1.42 -4.88
CA VAL A 160 -16.03 2.01 -3.64
C VAL A 160 -17.21 2.96 -3.87
N LYS A 161 -17.19 3.78 -4.93
CA LYS A 161 -18.27 4.77 -5.18
C LYS A 161 -19.48 4.18 -5.88
N ASN A 162 -19.27 3.27 -6.84
CA ASN A 162 -20.30 2.89 -7.81
C ASN A 162 -20.86 1.47 -7.61
N THR A 163 -20.21 0.59 -6.85
CA THR A 163 -20.70 -0.79 -6.66
C THR A 163 -21.51 -0.99 -5.38
N LYS A 164 -22.30 -2.07 -5.31
CA LYS A 164 -23.03 -2.48 -4.10
C LYS A 164 -22.07 -2.78 -2.94
N THR A 165 -20.97 -3.48 -3.22
CA THR A 165 -19.92 -3.76 -2.24
C THR A 165 -19.30 -2.47 -1.69
N GLY A 166 -19.03 -1.49 -2.55
CA GLY A 166 -18.54 -0.17 -2.14
C GLY A 166 -19.53 0.65 -1.32
N LYS A 167 -20.83 0.55 -1.60
CA LYS A 167 -21.88 1.13 -0.74
C LYS A 167 -21.90 0.48 0.64
N ALA A 168 -21.78 -0.85 0.71
CA ALA A 168 -21.68 -1.57 1.98
C ALA A 168 -20.43 -1.16 2.76
N MET A 169 -19.26 -1.08 2.11
CA MET A 169 -18.00 -0.61 2.72
C MET A 169 -18.16 0.76 3.39
N ARG A 170 -18.75 1.73 2.68
CA ARG A 170 -18.98 3.08 3.20
C ARG A 170 -20.00 3.10 4.34
N ALA A 171 -21.07 2.32 4.25
CA ALA A 171 -22.05 2.22 5.34
C ALA A 171 -21.40 1.67 6.63
N VAL A 172 -20.60 0.60 6.50
CA VAL A 172 -19.90 -0.04 7.62
C VAL A 172 -18.81 0.86 8.22
N SER A 173 -18.14 1.70 7.43
CA SER A 173 -17.14 2.64 7.94
C SER A 173 -17.75 3.79 8.77
N GLU A 174 -18.98 4.18 8.46
CA GLU A 174 -19.71 5.21 9.21
C GLU A 174 -20.26 4.63 10.52
N ASP A 175 -21.14 3.62 10.42
CA ASP A 175 -21.74 2.97 11.57
C ASP A 175 -21.98 1.48 11.29
N LYS A 176 -21.23 0.63 12.01
CA LYS A 176 -21.30 -0.83 11.87
C LYS A 176 -22.63 -1.39 12.36
N ASP A 177 -23.15 -0.88 13.47
CA ASP A 177 -24.35 -1.42 14.10
C ASP A 177 -25.58 -1.05 13.28
N ALA A 178 -25.65 0.20 12.80
CA ALA A 178 -26.68 0.63 11.86
C ALA A 178 -26.61 -0.18 10.55
N ALA A 179 -25.41 -0.44 10.02
CA ALA A 179 -25.25 -1.26 8.81
C ALA A 179 -25.80 -2.69 9.00
N VAL A 180 -25.61 -3.31 10.17
CA VAL A 180 -26.21 -4.62 10.49
C VAL A 180 -27.74 -4.55 10.48
N LEU A 181 -28.34 -3.50 11.07
CA LEU A 181 -29.79 -3.30 11.09
C LEU A 181 -30.37 -3.10 9.68
N MET A 182 -29.58 -2.54 8.76
CA MET A 182 -29.94 -2.40 7.34
C MET A 182 -29.71 -3.68 6.52
N GLY A 183 -29.39 -4.81 7.15
CA GLY A 183 -29.20 -6.11 6.50
C GLY A 183 -27.86 -6.27 5.78
N ILE A 184 -26.89 -5.40 6.03
CA ILE A 184 -25.55 -5.50 5.43
C ILE A 184 -24.76 -6.59 6.17
N ASN A 185 -24.22 -7.55 5.43
CA ASN A 185 -23.30 -8.52 5.99
C ASN A 185 -21.93 -7.86 6.24
N VAL A 186 -21.73 -7.37 7.48
CA VAL A 186 -20.51 -6.69 7.92
C VAL A 186 -19.29 -7.59 7.82
N ASP A 187 -19.43 -8.87 8.18
CA ASP A 187 -18.33 -9.85 8.12
C ASP A 187 -17.79 -9.98 6.70
N ASN A 188 -18.67 -10.20 5.72
CA ASN A 188 -18.28 -10.32 4.33
C ASN A 188 -17.71 -9.00 3.78
N THR A 189 -18.28 -7.87 4.20
CA THR A 189 -17.79 -6.54 3.80
C THR A 189 -16.36 -6.32 4.27
N ILE A 190 -16.03 -6.71 5.50
CA ILE A 190 -14.67 -6.65 6.05
C ILE A 190 -13.74 -7.62 5.29
N SER A 191 -14.14 -8.87 5.07
CA SER A 191 -13.31 -9.83 4.32
C SER A 191 -13.01 -9.33 2.90
N VAL A 192 -13.99 -8.78 2.18
CA VAL A 192 -13.79 -8.21 0.84
C VAL A 192 -12.87 -6.98 0.88
N THR A 193 -12.96 -6.17 1.94
CA THR A 193 -12.04 -5.03 2.14
C THR A 193 -10.61 -5.50 2.32
N PHE A 194 -10.38 -6.52 3.14
CA PHE A 194 -9.04 -7.11 3.31
C PHE A 194 -8.53 -7.76 2.02
N ALA A 195 -9.40 -8.41 1.25
CA ALA A 195 -9.05 -8.98 -0.05
C ALA A 195 -8.55 -7.89 -1.03
N ILE A 196 -9.32 -6.82 -1.21
CA ILE A 196 -8.97 -5.74 -2.14
C ILE A 196 -7.74 -4.97 -1.65
N GLY A 197 -7.66 -4.65 -0.36
CA GLY A 197 -6.50 -3.97 0.21
C GLY A 197 -5.23 -4.79 0.00
N SER A 198 -5.28 -6.09 0.31
CA SER A 198 -4.13 -6.99 0.16
C SER A 198 -3.74 -7.21 -1.30
N ALA A 199 -4.70 -7.21 -2.22
CA ALA A 199 -4.41 -7.23 -3.66
C ALA A 199 -3.63 -5.97 -4.08
N LEU A 200 -4.04 -4.79 -3.64
CA LEU A 200 -3.34 -3.54 -3.96
C LEU A 200 -1.93 -3.50 -3.36
N ALA A 201 -1.76 -3.99 -2.12
CA ALA A 201 -0.45 -4.17 -1.50
C ALA A 201 0.44 -5.10 -2.32
N ALA A 202 -0.09 -6.21 -2.83
CA ALA A 202 0.67 -7.12 -3.68
C ALA A 202 1.07 -6.50 -5.01
N ALA A 203 0.17 -5.75 -5.65
CA ALA A 203 0.51 -4.99 -6.86
C ALA A 203 1.66 -4.01 -6.59
N ALA A 204 1.60 -3.27 -5.48
CA ALA A 204 2.68 -2.39 -5.06
C ALA A 204 3.98 -3.16 -4.76
N GLY A 205 3.90 -4.36 -4.17
CA GLY A 205 5.05 -5.23 -3.92
C GLY A 205 5.75 -5.67 -5.20
N VAL A 206 5.00 -6.08 -6.22
CA VAL A 206 5.55 -6.38 -7.54
C VAL A 206 6.20 -5.14 -8.16
N MET A 207 5.54 -3.98 -8.06
CA MET A 207 6.11 -2.71 -8.54
C MET A 207 7.40 -2.33 -7.82
N ILE A 208 7.51 -2.55 -6.50
CA ILE A 208 8.75 -2.34 -5.73
C ILE A 208 9.86 -3.28 -6.20
N GLY A 209 9.54 -4.56 -6.41
CA GLY A 209 10.48 -5.54 -6.94
C GLY A 209 11.04 -5.13 -8.30
N VAL A 210 10.19 -4.58 -9.18
CA VAL A 210 10.60 -4.02 -10.48
C VAL A 210 11.39 -2.72 -10.31
N TYR A 211 10.96 -1.83 -9.42
CA TYR A 211 11.56 -0.51 -9.21
C TYR A 211 13.01 -0.60 -8.69
N TYR A 212 13.23 -1.44 -7.66
CA TYR A 212 14.54 -1.65 -7.04
C TYR A 212 15.31 -2.85 -7.63
N ASN A 213 14.72 -3.59 -8.56
CA ASN A 213 15.27 -4.81 -9.16
C ASN A 213 15.66 -5.89 -8.13
N THR A 214 15.03 -5.85 -6.97
CA THR A 214 15.36 -6.75 -5.89
C THR A 214 14.25 -6.89 -4.87
N ILE A 215 14.20 -8.07 -4.26
CA ILE A 215 13.30 -8.36 -3.15
C ILE A 215 14.09 -9.02 -2.01
N ASN A 216 13.66 -8.76 -0.78
CA ASN A 216 14.19 -9.43 0.40
C ASN A 216 13.07 -9.68 1.42
N PRO A 217 13.21 -10.66 2.34
CA PRO A 217 12.15 -11.05 3.25
C PRO A 217 11.80 -10.04 4.37
N LEU A 218 12.49 -8.91 4.46
CA LEU A 218 12.26 -7.88 5.48
C LEU A 218 11.87 -6.53 4.85
N MET A 219 11.57 -6.54 3.54
CA MET A 219 11.29 -5.32 2.80
C MET A 219 9.90 -4.74 3.08
N GLY A 220 9.05 -5.41 3.88
CA GLY A 220 7.67 -5.00 4.13
C GLY A 220 7.53 -3.80 5.08
N ILE A 221 8.30 -3.80 6.17
CA ILE A 221 8.14 -2.85 7.28
C ILE A 221 8.36 -1.39 6.85
N LEU A 222 9.50 -1.09 6.23
CA LEU A 222 9.88 0.30 5.90
C LEU A 222 8.91 0.95 4.89
N PRO A 223 8.62 0.34 3.73
CA PRO A 223 7.59 0.84 2.81
C PRO A 223 6.20 0.89 3.45
N GLY A 224 5.85 -0.09 4.30
CA GLY A 224 4.58 -0.10 5.04
C GLY A 224 4.43 1.10 5.96
N LEU A 225 5.47 1.42 6.74
CA LEU A 225 5.49 2.61 7.61
C LEU A 225 5.42 3.91 6.81
N LYS A 226 6.12 4.02 5.69
CA LYS A 226 6.04 5.20 4.81
C LYS A 226 4.65 5.34 4.19
N ALA A 227 4.05 4.25 3.74
CA ALA A 227 2.68 4.27 3.24
C ALA A 227 1.66 4.63 4.34
N PHE A 228 1.90 4.22 5.59
CA PHE A 228 1.11 4.68 6.73
C PHE A 228 1.25 6.19 6.94
N VAL A 229 2.48 6.73 6.89
CA VAL A 229 2.72 8.18 6.91
C VAL A 229 1.93 8.88 5.79
N ALA A 230 1.99 8.37 4.57
CA ALA A 230 1.22 8.88 3.43
C ALA A 230 -0.29 8.84 3.67
N ALA A 231 -0.81 7.75 4.25
CA ALA A 231 -2.22 7.62 4.58
C ALA A 231 -2.66 8.64 5.65
N VAL A 232 -1.85 8.84 6.69
CA VAL A 232 -2.13 9.83 7.75
C VAL A 232 -2.03 11.26 7.20
N LEU A 233 -1.00 11.56 6.41
CA LEU A 233 -0.84 12.84 5.72
C LEU A 233 -2.06 13.16 4.86
N GLY A 234 -2.55 12.19 4.10
CA GLY A 234 -3.75 12.31 3.28
C GLY A 234 -5.05 12.45 4.07
N GLY A 235 -5.11 11.86 5.26
CA GLY A 235 -6.31 11.66 6.07
C GLY A 235 -6.72 10.18 6.06
N ILE A 236 -6.32 9.44 7.08
CA ILE A 236 -6.52 7.99 7.15
C ILE A 236 -8.02 7.65 7.12
N GLY A 237 -8.40 6.67 6.31
CA GLY A 237 -9.82 6.34 6.05
C GLY A 237 -10.43 7.09 4.85
N ILE A 238 -9.75 8.10 4.30
CA ILE A 238 -10.19 8.85 3.12
C ILE A 238 -9.36 8.45 1.90
N ILE A 239 -9.97 7.65 1.00
CA ILE A 239 -9.32 7.08 -0.19
C ILE A 239 -8.62 8.13 -1.08
N PRO A 240 -9.29 9.20 -1.55
CA PRO A 240 -8.61 10.24 -2.33
C PRO A 240 -7.47 10.94 -1.57
N GLY A 241 -7.64 11.11 -0.27
CA GLY A 241 -6.63 11.73 0.59
C GLY A 241 -5.35 10.89 0.62
N ALA A 242 -5.49 9.58 0.89
CA ALA A 242 -4.37 8.66 0.92
C ALA A 242 -3.61 8.56 -0.42
N MET A 243 -4.33 8.66 -1.55
CA MET A 243 -3.70 8.72 -2.88
C MET A 243 -2.79 9.94 -2.99
N VAL A 244 -3.32 11.13 -2.68
CA VAL A 244 -2.55 12.38 -2.75
C VAL A 244 -1.40 12.37 -1.74
N GLY A 245 -1.63 11.85 -0.53
CA GLY A 245 -0.60 11.70 0.49
C GLY A 245 0.57 10.81 0.04
N GLY A 246 0.29 9.73 -0.69
CA GLY A 246 1.32 8.87 -1.28
C GLY A 246 2.16 9.59 -2.32
N PHE A 247 1.53 10.35 -3.23
CA PHE A 247 2.24 11.17 -4.21
C PHE A 247 3.08 12.26 -3.57
N ILE A 248 2.54 12.99 -2.60
CA ILE A 248 3.28 14.03 -1.88
C ILE A 248 4.50 13.42 -1.19
N LEU A 249 4.33 12.30 -0.48
CA LEU A 249 5.43 11.65 0.21
C LEU A 249 6.50 11.19 -0.77
N GLY A 250 6.13 10.52 -1.86
CA GLY A 250 7.07 10.05 -2.88
C GLY A 250 7.87 11.18 -3.53
N ILE A 251 7.21 12.29 -3.88
CA ILE A 251 7.87 13.48 -4.46
C ILE A 251 8.83 14.12 -3.46
N LEU A 252 8.42 14.30 -2.20
CA LEU A 252 9.31 14.88 -1.19
C LEU A 252 10.52 13.98 -0.94
N GLU A 253 10.32 12.67 -0.92
CA GLU A 253 11.37 11.68 -0.69
C GLU A 253 12.41 11.66 -1.82
N THR A 254 11.99 11.77 -3.08
CA THR A 254 12.91 11.86 -4.22
C THR A 254 13.60 13.21 -4.31
N LEU A 255 12.93 14.30 -3.95
CA LEU A 255 13.57 15.63 -3.88
C LEU A 255 14.70 15.65 -2.85
N VAL A 256 14.44 15.17 -1.63
CA VAL A 256 15.46 15.10 -0.57
C VAL A 256 16.65 14.23 -0.98
N SER A 257 16.36 13.08 -1.60
CA SER A 257 17.40 12.18 -2.10
C SER A 257 18.20 12.79 -3.25
N GLY A 258 17.53 13.51 -4.16
CA GLY A 258 18.11 14.11 -5.34
C GLY A 258 19.04 15.29 -5.05
N TYR A 259 18.77 16.05 -3.98
CA TYR A 259 19.62 17.17 -3.55
C TYR A 259 20.76 16.76 -2.60
N GLY A 260 21.10 15.47 -2.54
CA GLY A 260 22.27 14.95 -1.81
C GLY A 260 22.04 14.55 -0.35
N ASN A 261 20.80 14.67 0.15
CA ASN A 261 20.44 14.36 1.55
C ASN A 261 19.76 12.98 1.68
N SER A 262 20.23 11.97 0.95
CA SER A 262 19.63 10.62 0.92
C SER A 262 19.55 9.94 2.28
N LEU A 263 20.46 10.24 3.21
CA LEU A 263 20.43 9.78 4.60
C LEU A 263 19.23 10.34 5.39
N TYR A 264 18.76 11.53 5.04
CA TYR A 264 17.63 12.19 5.71
C TYR A 264 16.28 11.85 5.09
N ARG A 265 16.26 11.01 4.06
CA ARG A 265 15.06 10.57 3.35
C ARG A 265 13.97 10.07 4.31
N ASP A 266 14.34 9.17 5.23
CA ASP A 266 13.40 8.60 6.21
C ASP A 266 13.03 9.61 7.30
N ALA A 267 14.01 10.41 7.74
CA ALA A 267 13.79 11.46 8.73
C ALA A 267 12.76 12.51 8.24
N VAL A 268 12.80 12.87 6.95
CA VAL A 268 11.82 13.78 6.36
C VAL A 268 10.43 13.15 6.31
N ALA A 269 10.31 11.88 5.91
CA ALA A 269 9.03 11.18 5.89
C ALA A 269 8.37 11.19 7.28
N PHE A 270 9.08 10.76 8.32
CA PHE A 270 8.55 10.76 9.69
C PHE A 270 8.41 12.16 10.29
N GLY A 271 9.26 13.11 9.90
CA GLY A 271 9.11 14.52 10.28
C GLY A 271 7.81 15.13 9.77
N ILE A 272 7.42 14.82 8.52
CA ILE A 272 6.13 15.23 7.95
C ILE A 272 4.97 14.63 8.73
N LEU A 273 5.07 13.35 9.15
CA LEU A 273 4.06 12.74 10.01
C LEU A 273 3.88 13.52 11.32
N ILE A 274 4.97 13.86 12.00
CA ILE A 274 4.91 14.63 13.25
C ILE A 274 4.26 16.00 13.00
N LEU A 275 4.69 16.69 11.93
CA LEU A 275 4.20 18.01 11.58
C LEU A 275 2.69 17.99 11.25
N ILE A 276 2.21 17.04 10.45
CA ILE A 276 0.79 16.96 10.11
C ILE A 276 -0.05 16.59 11.34
N LEU A 277 0.43 15.73 12.23
CA LEU A 277 -0.29 15.39 13.46
C LEU A 277 -0.38 16.57 14.43
N LEU A 278 0.63 17.45 14.48
CA LEU A 278 0.61 18.67 15.29
C LEU A 278 -0.33 19.74 14.73
N ILE A 279 -0.32 19.95 13.41
CA ILE A 279 -1.05 21.07 12.77
C ILE A 279 -2.47 20.67 12.37
N LYS A 280 -2.66 19.48 11.80
CA LYS A 280 -3.92 19.01 11.23
C LYS A 280 -4.06 17.48 11.37
N PRO A 281 -4.39 16.96 12.57
CA PRO A 281 -4.40 15.52 12.85
C PRO A 281 -5.41 14.71 12.03
N THR A 282 -6.39 15.38 11.41
CA THR A 282 -7.33 14.75 10.47
C THR A 282 -6.75 14.53 9.06
N GLY A 283 -5.53 15.03 8.80
CA GLY A 283 -4.87 14.98 7.49
C GLY A 283 -5.36 16.06 6.53
N ILE A 284 -4.76 16.12 5.34
CA ILE A 284 -5.05 17.17 4.34
C ILE A 284 -6.52 17.16 3.92
N PHE A 285 -7.09 15.98 3.65
CA PHE A 285 -8.48 15.80 3.22
C PHE A 285 -9.46 15.47 4.37
N GLY A 286 -8.97 15.45 5.60
CA GLY A 286 -9.78 15.22 6.79
C GLY A 286 -10.88 16.27 6.99
N LYS A 287 -12.07 15.81 7.38
CA LYS A 287 -13.14 16.70 7.85
C LYS A 287 -13.06 16.80 9.38
N ASN A 288 -13.09 18.02 9.91
CA ASN A 288 -13.28 18.24 11.34
C ASN A 288 -14.75 17.92 11.67
N THR A 289 -15.02 16.68 12.04
CA THR A 289 -16.22 16.36 12.82
C THR A 289 -15.96 16.84 14.24
N GLY A 290 -16.18 18.13 14.48
CA GLY A 290 -16.38 18.60 15.85
C GLY A 290 -17.61 17.89 16.39
N GLU A 291 -17.44 17.13 17.47
CA GLU A 291 -18.58 16.71 18.29
C GLU A 291 -19.36 17.97 18.65
N LYS A 292 -20.55 18.13 18.10
CA LYS A 292 -21.54 19.04 18.68
C LYS A 292 -22.02 18.33 19.94
N VAL A 293 -21.40 18.66 21.06
CA VAL A 293 -21.89 18.35 22.41
C VAL A 293 -23.24 19.02 22.60
#